data_AF-A0AAW3K7R8-F1
#
_entry.id   AF-A0AAW3K7R8-F1
#
_cell.length_a   1.000
_cell.length_b   1.000
_cell.length_c   1.000
_cell.angle_alpha   90.00
_cell.angle_beta   90.00
_cell.angle_gamma   90.00
#
_symmetry.space_group_name_H-M   'P 1'
#
loop_
_entity.id
_entity.type
_entity.pdbx_description
1 polymer ?
#
loop_
_entity_poly.entity_id
_entity_poly.type
_entity_poly.pdbx_seq_one_letter_code
_entity_poly.pdbx_strand_id
1 'polypeptide(L)'
;MNKRKVITVFITSGMVTFAIAATTLSPNQNNQSGIIPTGYDDLIFSVSNGNWVKNISLPNVAKEGALITIQSTAGYDSDIDLSNVNIEKKGVLTLKSGNSYRFKFSNGKWEFYAPETANFTPEKNGNTIPVFQQSQAQYVVSDAAWTDTIHLPQTGQNGQILVVKSNALKSSKINSQNALFPSTLVVNKNDAYIFQYNQELSKWIPLSVPTRIINVINGNTAALNTALQNLTAPKTEIRFADGAWVSSLKLPQTANDRDRIIVSSTASWQSVIENENTNTTATLKLNKGNRYEFIYIADKSYWVLASSPKTVFTANTAAQGFTFKTPVVEITADNAQWAPVVNLPAAQSGDKVIVSNSADTAFTVSGSNISASLKKGDKIRLIFNNGVWNTDSYQIDLLLVNSPVVNDKLGATAAKIQAREALRLTNEALENSQAKAYYKEVGYLDYRIPGTTLGDAINLGRSDATVQAERTRTGADAIYTITDHSGCGLAYVNSTPSKYNMIGSHNYGCGITAMRHELGHNMGLGHSFDRTTGYNWGFGHPLGSTIMGGNQIGLYSSPDIYSPEYGVRLGETDKFDGLRKINENVEAISKFLVAVNP
;
A
#
# COMPACT_ATOMS: atom_id res chain seq x y z
N MET A 1 -38.17 10.74 87.92
CA MET A 1 -38.49 10.84 86.47
C MET A 1 -37.62 11.92 85.84
N ASN A 2 -36.74 11.55 84.91
CA ASN A 2 -36.37 12.33 83.71
C ASN A 2 -35.24 11.59 82.96
N LYS A 3 -35.62 10.76 82.00
CA LYS A 3 -34.70 10.12 81.04
C LYS A 3 -34.62 10.99 79.79
N ARG A 4 -33.43 11.53 79.51
CA ARG A 4 -33.07 12.15 78.22
C ARG A 4 -33.07 11.08 77.13
N LYS A 5 -33.82 11.29 76.05
CA LYS A 5 -33.70 10.53 74.80
C LYS A 5 -32.80 11.31 73.83
N VAL A 6 -31.70 10.69 73.43
CA VAL A 6 -30.84 11.10 72.32
C VAL A 6 -31.51 10.61 71.03
N ILE A 7 -31.82 11.53 70.11
CA ILE A 7 -32.26 11.20 68.74
C ILE A 7 -31.03 11.35 67.85
N THR A 8 -30.60 10.23 67.27
CA THR A 8 -29.55 10.18 66.24
C THR A 8 -30.22 10.35 64.89
N VAL A 9 -29.87 11.42 64.17
CA VAL A 9 -30.29 11.64 62.78
C VAL A 9 -29.29 10.95 61.86
N PHE A 10 -29.70 9.89 61.18
CA PHE A 10 -28.97 9.30 60.05
C PHE A 10 -29.17 10.20 58.82
N ILE A 11 -28.10 10.82 58.34
CA ILE A 11 -28.06 11.44 57.01
C ILE A 11 -27.68 10.34 56.03
N THR A 12 -28.67 9.80 55.32
CA THR A 12 -28.45 8.97 54.13
C THR A 12 -28.11 9.89 52.95
N SER A 13 -26.82 9.99 52.62
CA SER A 13 -26.37 10.56 51.35
C SER A 13 -26.68 9.58 50.20
N GLY A 14 -27.85 9.74 49.60
CA GLY A 14 -28.16 9.08 48.33
C GLY A 14 -27.29 9.68 47.23
N MET A 15 -26.34 8.90 46.68
CA MET A 15 -25.71 9.24 45.40
C MET A 15 -26.78 9.16 44.31
N VAL A 16 -27.25 10.30 43.85
CA VAL A 16 -28.05 10.40 42.62
C VAL A 16 -27.07 10.30 41.45
N THR A 17 -27.00 9.14 40.81
CA THR A 17 -26.34 8.99 39.50
C THR A 17 -27.26 9.58 38.44
N PHE A 18 -26.92 10.74 37.90
CA PHE A 18 -27.56 11.26 36.70
C PHE A 18 -27.16 10.38 35.51
N ALA A 19 -28.12 9.67 34.91
CA ALA A 19 -27.92 9.07 33.60
C ALA A 19 -27.96 10.19 32.56
N ILE A 20 -26.80 10.64 32.08
CA ILE A 20 -26.72 11.56 30.95
C ILE A 20 -27.10 10.75 29.71
N ALA A 21 -28.23 11.08 29.09
CA ALA A 21 -28.64 10.47 27.83
C ALA A 21 -27.63 10.85 26.73
N ALA A 22 -27.27 9.88 25.87
CA ALA A 22 -26.36 10.14 24.77
C ALA A 22 -26.95 11.21 23.82
N THR A 23 -26.13 12.19 23.44
CA THR A 23 -26.55 13.19 22.44
C THR A 23 -26.55 12.54 21.07
N THR A 24 -27.54 12.82 20.21
CA THR A 24 -27.53 12.36 18.82
C THR A 24 -27.28 13.53 17.87
N LEU A 25 -26.36 13.35 16.94
CA LEU A 25 -26.01 14.27 15.87
C LEU A 25 -26.04 13.55 14.52
N SER A 26 -26.27 14.30 13.46
CA SER A 26 -26.22 13.82 12.09
C SER A 26 -25.59 14.89 11.19
N PRO A 27 -25.15 14.55 9.97
CA PRO A 27 -24.52 15.52 9.08
C PRO A 27 -25.33 16.81 8.86
N ASN A 28 -26.64 16.72 8.62
CA ASN A 28 -27.50 17.90 8.39
C ASN A 28 -27.60 18.80 9.63
N GLN A 29 -27.46 18.24 10.84
CA GLN A 29 -27.39 18.99 12.09
C GLN A 29 -25.98 19.51 12.39
N ASN A 30 -24.99 19.10 11.61
CA ASN A 30 -23.58 19.44 11.73
C ASN A 30 -23.08 20.16 10.47
N ASN A 31 -23.87 21.05 9.90
CA ASN A 31 -23.51 21.84 8.72
C ASN A 31 -23.08 21.01 7.50
N GLN A 32 -23.70 19.85 7.29
CA GLN A 32 -23.34 18.87 6.26
C GLN A 32 -21.89 18.38 6.39
N SER A 33 -21.35 18.35 7.61
CA SER A 33 -19.98 17.96 7.92
C SER A 33 -19.94 16.60 8.63
N GLY A 34 -18.96 15.79 8.25
CA GLY A 34 -18.57 14.58 8.99
C GLY A 34 -17.46 14.82 10.03
N ILE A 35 -17.02 16.07 10.21
CA ILE A 35 -16.08 16.41 11.30
C ILE A 35 -16.90 16.43 12.60
N ILE A 36 -16.73 15.39 13.42
CA ILE A 36 -17.50 15.24 14.64
C ILE A 36 -16.99 16.26 15.69
N PRO A 37 -17.87 17.10 16.27
CA PRO A 37 -17.47 18.11 17.25
C PRO A 37 -16.99 17.48 18.58
N THR A 38 -16.18 18.23 19.32
CA THR A 38 -15.78 17.89 20.70
C THR A 38 -16.77 18.45 21.74
N GLY A 39 -16.57 18.12 23.02
CA GLY A 39 -17.37 18.64 24.14
C GLY A 39 -18.51 17.73 24.62
N TYR A 40 -18.66 16.54 24.03
CA TYR A 40 -19.65 15.55 24.44
C TYR A 40 -19.01 14.43 25.26
N ASP A 41 -19.68 14.03 26.36
CA ASP A 41 -19.29 12.87 27.16
C ASP A 41 -19.73 11.55 26.48
N ASP A 42 -20.89 11.54 25.82
CA ASP A 42 -21.40 10.42 25.01
C ASP A 42 -22.21 10.95 23.81
N LEU A 43 -21.76 10.65 22.59
CA LEU A 43 -22.34 11.15 21.34
C LEU A 43 -22.62 9.99 20.37
N ILE A 44 -23.78 10.02 19.72
CA ILE A 44 -24.12 9.16 18.59
C ILE A 44 -24.15 10.01 17.32
N PHE A 45 -23.25 9.75 16.39
CA PHE A 45 -23.23 10.33 15.06
C PHE A 45 -23.87 9.36 14.05
N SER A 46 -25.05 9.70 13.55
CA SER A 46 -25.82 8.83 12.65
C SER A 46 -25.85 9.36 11.22
N VAL A 47 -25.54 8.50 10.25
CA VAL A 47 -25.73 8.78 8.82
C VAL A 47 -26.84 7.91 8.22
N SER A 48 -27.66 8.51 7.35
CA SER A 48 -28.82 7.86 6.73
C SER A 48 -29.06 8.37 5.32
N ASN A 49 -29.96 7.74 4.57
CA ASN A 49 -30.38 8.26 3.26
C ASN A 49 -30.93 9.70 3.41
N GLY A 50 -30.46 10.62 2.56
CA GLY A 50 -30.80 12.05 2.64
C GLY A 50 -30.11 12.84 3.77
N ASN A 51 -29.32 12.18 4.62
CA ASN A 51 -28.56 12.80 5.71
C ASN A 51 -27.21 12.08 5.88
N TRP A 52 -26.33 12.29 4.90
CA TRP A 52 -25.13 11.48 4.68
C TRP A 52 -23.94 12.35 4.30
N VAL A 53 -22.75 11.90 4.68
CA VAL A 53 -21.46 12.45 4.26
C VAL A 53 -20.50 11.31 3.95
N LYS A 54 -19.61 11.52 2.99
CA LYS A 54 -18.60 10.53 2.60
C LYS A 54 -17.55 10.33 3.67
N ASN A 55 -16.98 11.42 4.19
CA ASN A 55 -15.83 11.38 5.09
C ASN A 55 -16.26 11.77 6.50
N ILE A 56 -15.88 10.97 7.50
CA ILE A 56 -16.17 11.19 8.92
C ILE A 56 -14.86 11.19 9.69
N SER A 57 -14.64 12.17 10.57
CA SER A 57 -13.45 12.22 11.42
C SER A 57 -13.83 12.41 12.89
N LEU A 58 -13.14 11.65 13.75
CA LEU A 58 -13.23 11.81 15.20
C LEU A 58 -12.44 13.06 15.62
N PRO A 59 -12.88 13.79 16.67
CA PRO A 59 -12.17 14.99 17.11
C PRO A 59 -10.78 14.65 17.65
N ASN A 60 -9.82 15.56 17.44
CA ASN A 60 -8.43 15.38 17.87
C ASN A 60 -8.26 15.37 19.40
N VAL A 61 -9.17 16.03 20.11
CA VAL A 61 -9.19 16.13 21.57
C VAL A 61 -10.59 15.87 22.09
N ALA A 62 -10.67 15.17 23.22
CA ALA A 62 -11.89 14.97 23.99
C ALA A 62 -11.53 14.78 25.47
N LYS A 63 -12.55 14.75 26.32
CA LYS A 63 -12.40 14.38 27.72
C LYS A 63 -12.01 12.90 27.81
N GLU A 64 -11.13 12.55 28.75
CA GLU A 64 -10.79 11.15 29.03
C GLU A 64 -12.07 10.36 29.35
N GLY A 65 -12.25 9.23 28.66
CA GLY A 65 -13.43 8.39 28.79
C GLY A 65 -14.64 8.81 27.94
N ALA A 66 -14.57 9.90 27.18
CA ALA A 66 -15.63 10.30 26.26
C ALA A 66 -15.94 9.20 25.24
N LEU A 67 -17.20 9.07 24.86
CA LEU A 67 -17.70 8.03 23.96
C LEU A 67 -18.28 8.64 22.69
N ILE A 68 -17.94 8.06 21.53
CA ILE A 68 -18.55 8.39 20.24
C ILE A 68 -18.99 7.09 19.57
N THR A 69 -20.25 7.01 19.19
CA THR A 69 -20.81 5.94 18.35
C THR A 69 -21.09 6.48 16.96
N ILE A 70 -20.53 5.86 15.92
CA ILE A 70 -20.78 6.21 14.52
C ILE A 70 -21.59 5.07 13.89
N GLN A 71 -22.77 5.37 13.39
CA GLN A 71 -23.68 4.35 12.84
C GLN A 71 -24.30 4.75 11.50
N SER A 72 -24.56 3.77 10.64
CA SER A 72 -25.12 4.01 9.31
C SER A 72 -26.37 3.17 9.04
N THR A 73 -27.36 3.83 8.46
CA THR A 73 -28.49 3.20 7.73
C THR A 73 -28.53 3.65 6.27
N ALA A 74 -27.50 4.38 5.82
CA ALA A 74 -27.42 4.89 4.45
C ALA A 74 -27.15 3.75 3.46
N GLY A 75 -27.64 3.90 2.23
CA GLY A 75 -27.30 3.02 1.11
C GLY A 75 -25.90 3.28 0.55
N TYR A 76 -25.31 4.45 0.84
CA TYR A 76 -23.95 4.83 0.46
C TYR A 76 -22.96 4.58 1.60
N ASP A 77 -21.78 4.06 1.27
CA ASP A 77 -20.68 3.83 2.20
C ASP A 77 -19.99 5.15 2.62
N SER A 78 -19.82 5.35 3.92
CA SER A 78 -18.97 6.41 4.48
C SER A 78 -17.59 5.87 4.88
N ASP A 79 -16.61 6.75 5.02
CA ASP A 79 -15.24 6.42 5.39
C ASP A 79 -14.88 7.17 6.68
N ILE A 80 -14.55 6.41 7.73
CA ILE A 80 -14.10 6.95 9.02
C ILE A 80 -12.58 7.08 9.00
N ASP A 81 -12.06 8.28 9.17
CA ASP A 81 -10.63 8.52 9.30
C ASP A 81 -10.07 7.90 10.59
N LEU A 82 -9.05 7.04 10.44
CA LEU A 82 -8.39 6.33 11.53
C LEU A 82 -7.16 7.08 12.08
N SER A 83 -6.81 8.25 11.54
CA SER A 83 -5.62 9.03 11.96
C SER A 83 -5.59 9.35 13.46
N ASN A 84 -6.76 9.51 14.08
CA ASN A 84 -6.88 9.74 15.53
C ASN A 84 -7.33 8.52 16.35
N VAL A 85 -7.34 7.33 15.74
CA VAL A 85 -7.63 6.06 16.42
C VAL A 85 -6.31 5.36 16.81
N ASN A 86 -6.26 4.73 17.98
CA ASN A 86 -5.14 3.94 18.46
C ASN A 86 -5.08 2.60 17.70
N ILE A 87 -4.63 2.65 16.45
CA ILE A 87 -4.56 1.52 15.52
C ILE A 87 -3.34 1.63 14.59
N GLU A 88 -2.75 0.48 14.22
CA GLU A 88 -1.63 0.47 13.27
C GLU A 88 -2.05 0.85 11.86
N LYS A 89 -3.18 0.31 11.36
CA LYS A 89 -3.75 0.65 10.05
C LYS A 89 -3.85 2.16 9.85
N LYS A 90 -3.46 2.62 8.66
CA LYS A 90 -3.58 4.01 8.22
C LYS A 90 -4.71 4.15 7.20
N GLY A 91 -5.20 5.38 7.03
CA GLY A 91 -6.32 5.67 6.12
C GLY A 91 -7.66 5.54 6.83
N VAL A 92 -8.60 4.83 6.21
CA VAL A 92 -10.01 4.85 6.61
C VAL A 92 -10.56 3.47 6.95
N LEU A 93 -11.62 3.46 7.77
CA LEU A 93 -12.51 2.33 8.00
C LEU A 93 -13.84 2.61 7.29
N THR A 94 -14.23 1.73 6.36
CA THR A 94 -15.52 1.86 5.68
C THR A 94 -16.67 1.52 6.62
N LEU A 95 -17.64 2.42 6.69
CA LEU A 95 -18.91 2.30 7.41
C LEU A 95 -20.02 1.99 6.41
N LYS A 96 -20.47 0.73 6.40
CA LYS A 96 -21.58 0.27 5.56
C LYS A 96 -22.92 0.39 6.29
N SER A 97 -24.01 0.30 5.53
CA SER A 97 -25.36 0.20 6.11
C SER A 97 -25.44 -0.92 7.15
N GLY A 98 -26.00 -0.64 8.31
CA GLY A 98 -26.12 -1.57 9.43
C GLY A 98 -24.90 -1.65 10.36
N ASN A 99 -23.77 -1.02 10.02
CA ASN A 99 -22.63 -0.95 10.93
C ASN A 99 -22.81 0.13 12.00
N SER A 100 -22.32 -0.14 13.21
CA SER A 100 -22.26 0.79 14.35
C SER A 100 -20.96 0.62 15.13
N TYR A 101 -20.02 1.54 14.96
CA TYR A 101 -18.73 1.50 15.63
C TYR A 101 -18.68 2.50 16.78
N ARG A 102 -18.29 2.02 17.97
CA ARG A 102 -18.17 2.86 19.17
C ARG A 102 -16.70 3.00 19.57
N PHE A 103 -16.32 4.22 19.89
CA PHE A 103 -14.98 4.62 20.28
C PHE A 103 -15.00 5.22 21.67
N LYS A 104 -13.92 5.01 22.43
CA LYS A 104 -13.66 5.65 23.71
C LYS A 104 -12.36 6.44 23.61
N PHE A 105 -12.39 7.71 24.01
CA PHE A 105 -11.17 8.51 24.10
C PHE A 105 -10.36 8.08 25.33
N SER A 106 -9.14 7.65 25.12
CA SER A 106 -8.21 7.30 26.19
C SER A 106 -6.76 7.61 25.81
N ASN A 107 -6.00 8.17 26.74
CA ASN A 107 -4.57 8.48 26.56
C ASN A 107 -4.29 9.32 25.29
N GLY A 108 -5.17 10.28 24.99
CA GLY A 108 -5.00 11.19 23.87
C GLY A 108 -5.40 10.62 22.50
N LYS A 109 -5.95 9.40 22.43
CA LYS A 109 -6.41 8.76 21.18
C LYS A 109 -7.77 8.08 21.37
N TRP A 110 -8.46 7.82 20.27
CA TRP A 110 -9.70 7.03 20.29
C TRP A 110 -9.39 5.53 20.20
N GLU A 111 -10.04 4.70 20.99
CA GLU A 111 -9.93 3.24 20.91
C GLU A 111 -11.29 2.61 20.62
N PHE A 112 -11.32 1.50 19.89
CA PHE A 112 -12.55 0.70 19.75
C PHE A 112 -13.05 0.24 21.13
N TYR A 113 -14.34 0.45 21.38
CA TYR A 113 -14.95 0.22 22.69
C TYR A 113 -16.23 -0.61 22.60
N ALA A 114 -16.12 -1.91 22.88
CA ALA A 114 -17.25 -2.83 22.81
C ALA A 114 -18.30 -2.59 23.93
N PRO A 115 -19.60 -2.77 23.64
CA PRO A 115 -20.64 -2.76 24.66
C PRO A 115 -20.49 -3.95 25.62
N GLU A 116 -21.03 -3.84 26.84
CA GLU A 116 -20.93 -4.89 27.86
C GLU A 116 -21.42 -6.27 27.41
N THR A 117 -22.44 -6.31 26.55
CA THR A 117 -23.00 -7.54 25.98
C THR A 117 -22.06 -8.24 24.99
N ALA A 118 -21.02 -7.55 24.52
CA ALA A 118 -19.98 -8.07 23.63
C ALA A 118 -18.59 -8.02 24.29
N ASN A 119 -18.55 -8.05 25.63
CA ASN A 119 -17.33 -8.13 26.44
C ASN A 119 -17.13 -9.56 26.93
N PHE A 120 -16.24 -10.28 26.26
CA PHE A 120 -15.96 -11.69 26.52
C PHE A 120 -14.67 -11.88 27.31
N THR A 121 -14.62 -12.95 28.11
CA THR A 121 -13.42 -13.37 28.86
C THR A 121 -13.31 -14.89 28.86
N PRO A 122 -12.11 -15.45 29.11
CA PRO A 122 -11.96 -16.90 29.29
C PRO A 122 -12.87 -17.49 30.38
N GLU A 123 -13.06 -16.76 31.48
CA GLU A 123 -13.92 -17.20 32.59
C GLU A 123 -15.41 -17.31 32.18
N LYS A 124 -15.91 -16.36 31.39
CA LYS A 124 -17.32 -16.31 30.99
C LYS A 124 -17.65 -17.18 29.79
N ASN A 125 -16.69 -17.32 28.87
CA ASN A 125 -16.96 -17.85 27.53
C ASN A 125 -16.05 -19.03 27.14
N GLY A 126 -15.08 -19.39 27.98
CA GLY A 126 -14.03 -20.34 27.62
C GLY A 126 -13.04 -19.75 26.62
N ASN A 127 -12.26 -20.62 26.00
CA ASN A 127 -11.14 -20.25 25.13
C ASN A 127 -11.54 -19.92 23.68
N THR A 128 -12.83 -20.06 23.35
CA THR A 128 -13.38 -19.80 22.01
C THR A 128 -14.31 -18.60 22.08
N ILE A 129 -14.01 -17.57 21.30
CA ILE A 129 -14.81 -16.34 21.27
C ILE A 129 -16.14 -16.67 20.58
N PRO A 130 -17.29 -16.41 21.23
CA PRO A 130 -18.59 -16.72 20.64
C PRO A 130 -18.86 -15.82 19.43
N VAL A 131 -19.70 -16.31 18.51
CA VAL A 131 -20.24 -15.46 17.44
C VAL A 131 -21.12 -14.38 18.08
N PHE A 132 -20.94 -13.14 17.66
CA PHE A 132 -21.63 -11.98 18.21
C PHE A 132 -22.37 -11.19 17.12
N GLN A 133 -23.46 -10.53 17.51
CA GLN A 133 -24.34 -9.79 16.58
C GLN A 133 -23.96 -8.31 16.45
N GLN A 134 -23.27 -7.77 17.46
CA GLN A 134 -22.83 -6.38 17.49
C GLN A 134 -21.80 -6.14 16.37
N SER A 135 -21.67 -4.90 15.89
CA SER A 135 -20.61 -4.57 14.92
C SER A 135 -19.22 -4.64 15.53
N GLN A 136 -19.11 -4.70 16.87
CA GLN A 136 -17.84 -4.84 17.55
C GLN A 136 -17.93 -5.61 18.86
N ALA A 137 -16.88 -6.36 19.18
CA ALA A 137 -16.71 -7.10 20.43
C ALA A 137 -15.27 -6.97 20.96
N GLN A 138 -15.10 -7.29 22.24
CA GLN A 138 -13.77 -7.47 22.82
C GLN A 138 -13.66 -8.79 23.58
N TYR A 139 -12.47 -9.38 23.53
CA TYR A 139 -12.09 -10.54 24.33
C TYR A 139 -10.89 -10.17 25.19
N VAL A 140 -11.05 -10.19 26.51
CA VAL A 140 -10.04 -9.73 27.46
C VAL A 140 -9.53 -10.91 28.29
N VAL A 141 -8.22 -11.11 28.23
CA VAL A 141 -7.49 -12.07 29.05
C VAL A 141 -6.89 -11.35 30.26
N SER A 142 -7.02 -11.93 31.46
CA SER A 142 -6.45 -11.38 32.70
C SER A 142 -5.90 -12.51 33.56
N ASP A 143 -5.17 -12.19 34.64
CA ASP A 143 -4.64 -13.21 35.55
C ASP A 143 -5.76 -14.05 36.21
N ALA A 144 -6.93 -13.45 36.43
CA ALA A 144 -8.11 -14.13 36.98
C ALA A 144 -8.91 -14.91 35.92
N ALA A 145 -8.79 -14.52 34.65
CA ALA A 145 -9.50 -15.13 33.53
C ALA A 145 -8.50 -15.36 32.39
N TRP A 146 -7.70 -16.43 32.50
CA TRP A 146 -6.62 -16.77 31.56
C TRP A 146 -6.92 -18.02 30.74
N THR A 147 -6.44 -18.06 29.50
CA THR A 147 -6.42 -19.25 28.63
C THR A 147 -5.11 -19.29 27.84
N ASP A 148 -4.63 -20.49 27.53
CA ASP A 148 -3.40 -20.67 26.75
C ASP A 148 -3.59 -20.30 25.28
N THR A 149 -4.66 -20.82 24.66
CA THR A 149 -4.99 -20.58 23.26
C THR A 149 -6.34 -19.89 23.17
N ILE A 150 -6.49 -18.92 22.26
CA ILE A 150 -7.71 -18.16 21.98
C ILE A 150 -8.16 -18.50 20.57
N HIS A 151 -9.41 -18.93 20.39
CA HIS A 151 -9.97 -19.21 19.06
C HIS A 151 -10.88 -18.06 18.62
N LEU A 152 -10.55 -17.42 17.50
CA LEU A 152 -11.40 -16.41 16.87
C LEU A 152 -12.72 -17.05 16.38
N PRO A 153 -13.84 -16.30 16.34
CA PRO A 153 -15.10 -16.85 15.84
C PRO A 153 -14.94 -17.37 14.42
N GLN A 154 -15.62 -18.48 14.10
CA GLN A 154 -15.56 -19.07 12.75
C GLN A 154 -16.25 -18.19 11.70
N THR A 155 -17.27 -17.44 12.11
CA THR A 155 -18.06 -16.57 11.24
C THR A 155 -18.27 -15.20 11.87
N GLY A 156 -18.65 -14.24 11.03
CA GLY A 156 -19.01 -12.88 11.42
C GLY A 156 -19.78 -12.19 10.29
N GLN A 157 -20.27 -10.99 10.56
CA GLN A 157 -20.80 -10.09 9.55
C GLN A 157 -19.67 -9.25 8.95
N ASN A 158 -19.78 -8.93 7.66
CA ASN A 158 -18.76 -8.14 6.98
C ASN A 158 -18.52 -6.79 7.69
N GLY A 159 -17.26 -6.50 7.98
CA GLY A 159 -16.85 -5.28 8.67
C GLY A 159 -16.84 -5.35 10.20
N GLN A 160 -17.34 -6.44 10.82
CA GLN A 160 -17.30 -6.59 12.27
C GLN A 160 -15.88 -6.47 12.83
N ILE A 161 -15.74 -5.74 13.94
CA ILE A 161 -14.46 -5.53 14.62
C ILE A 161 -14.36 -6.43 15.85
N LEU A 162 -13.21 -7.08 16.02
CA LEU A 162 -12.90 -7.85 17.22
C LEU A 162 -11.58 -7.35 17.81
N VAL A 163 -11.61 -6.97 19.08
CA VAL A 163 -10.42 -6.56 19.82
C VAL A 163 -10.04 -7.64 20.83
N VAL A 164 -8.86 -8.24 20.69
CA VAL A 164 -8.31 -9.20 21.66
C VAL A 164 -7.23 -8.49 22.48
N LYS A 165 -7.45 -8.31 23.77
CA LYS A 165 -6.50 -7.64 24.69
C LYS A 165 -6.08 -8.58 25.82
N SER A 166 -4.88 -8.38 26.36
CA SER A 166 -4.43 -9.09 27.57
C SER A 166 -3.86 -8.14 28.60
N ASN A 167 -4.28 -8.32 29.85
CA ASN A 167 -3.65 -7.73 31.04
C ASN A 167 -2.92 -8.80 31.87
N ALA A 168 -2.94 -10.06 31.44
CA ALA A 168 -2.36 -11.19 32.16
C ALA A 168 -0.83 -11.17 32.09
N LEU A 169 -0.17 -11.62 33.17
CA LEU A 169 1.28 -11.82 33.22
C LEU A 169 1.73 -12.97 32.32
N LYS A 170 0.92 -14.02 32.21
CA LYS A 170 1.18 -15.16 31.33
C LYS A 170 0.63 -14.87 29.93
N SER A 171 1.43 -15.13 28.91
CA SER A 171 1.02 -14.97 27.51
C SER A 171 -0.02 -15.99 27.08
N SER A 172 -0.78 -15.63 26.04
CA SER A 172 -1.71 -16.52 25.33
C SER A 172 -1.35 -16.54 23.84
N LYS A 173 -1.89 -17.48 23.08
CA LYS A 173 -1.74 -17.55 21.62
C LYS A 173 -3.11 -17.48 20.94
N ILE A 174 -3.26 -16.66 19.91
CA ILE A 174 -4.45 -16.72 19.03
C ILE A 174 -4.23 -17.83 18.02
N ASN A 175 -5.17 -18.77 17.95
CA ASN A 175 -5.20 -19.78 16.91
C ASN A 175 -5.48 -19.11 15.56
N SER A 176 -4.64 -19.39 14.56
CA SER A 176 -4.67 -18.73 13.27
C SER A 176 -5.66 -19.31 12.25
N GLN A 177 -6.39 -20.38 12.59
CA GLN A 177 -7.31 -21.07 11.67
C GLN A 177 -8.29 -20.10 10.99
N ASN A 178 -8.80 -19.11 11.73
CA ASN A 178 -9.77 -18.12 11.22
C ASN A 178 -9.13 -16.74 10.95
N ALA A 179 -7.83 -16.58 11.18
CA ALA A 179 -7.09 -15.37 10.79
C ALA A 179 -6.68 -15.43 9.31
N LEU A 180 -6.43 -14.28 8.69
CA LEU A 180 -6.02 -14.20 7.29
C LEU A 180 -4.77 -15.04 6.98
N PHE A 181 -3.75 -14.97 7.85
CA PHE A 181 -2.51 -15.72 7.72
C PHE A 181 -2.11 -16.39 9.04
N PRO A 182 -1.41 -17.53 8.99
CA PRO A 182 -0.87 -18.19 10.17
C PRO A 182 0.43 -17.54 10.65
N SER A 183 0.37 -16.26 11.03
CA SER A 183 1.48 -15.49 11.61
C SER A 183 1.69 -15.79 13.11
N THR A 184 2.74 -15.24 13.70
CA THR A 184 3.04 -15.36 15.14
C THR A 184 2.08 -14.53 15.99
N LEU A 185 0.92 -15.08 16.34
CA LEU A 185 -0.11 -14.37 17.10
C LEU A 185 -0.05 -14.64 18.61
N VAL A 186 0.99 -14.15 19.28
CA VAL A 186 1.15 -14.26 20.75
C VAL A 186 0.68 -12.99 21.45
N VAL A 187 -0.25 -13.12 22.40
CA VAL A 187 -0.82 -12.03 23.20
C VAL A 187 -0.13 -11.97 24.55
N ASN A 188 0.75 -10.99 24.74
CA ASN A 188 1.42 -10.67 25.98
C ASN A 188 0.62 -9.63 26.78
N LYS A 189 1.06 -9.38 28.02
CA LYS A 189 0.54 -8.28 28.83
C LYS A 189 0.58 -6.94 28.07
N ASN A 190 -0.52 -6.21 28.14
CA ASN A 190 -0.78 -4.92 27.49
C ASN A 190 -0.88 -4.97 25.95
N ASP A 191 -0.88 -6.15 25.33
CA ASP A 191 -1.13 -6.25 23.90
C ASP A 191 -2.61 -6.02 23.57
N ALA A 192 -2.83 -5.48 22.37
CA ALA A 192 -4.12 -5.43 21.72
C ALA A 192 -3.97 -5.84 20.24
N TYR A 193 -4.72 -6.85 19.83
CA TYR A 193 -4.94 -7.20 18.43
C TYR A 193 -6.31 -6.68 18.01
N ILE A 194 -6.38 -6.05 16.84
CA ILE A 194 -7.65 -5.59 16.26
C ILE A 194 -7.83 -6.29 14.93
N PHE A 195 -8.92 -7.03 14.80
CA PHE A 195 -9.30 -7.72 13.58
C PHE A 195 -10.58 -7.14 13.01
N GLN A 196 -10.71 -7.22 11.68
CA GLN A 196 -11.96 -6.99 10.96
C GLN A 196 -12.35 -8.26 10.21
N TYR A 197 -13.60 -8.69 10.35
CA TYR A 197 -14.09 -9.83 9.58
C TYR A 197 -14.37 -9.43 8.13
N ASN A 198 -13.79 -10.16 7.18
CA ASN A 198 -14.12 -10.09 5.77
C ASN A 198 -14.96 -11.31 5.39
N GLN A 199 -16.22 -11.08 5.01
CA GLN A 199 -17.17 -12.16 4.73
C GLN A 199 -16.83 -12.94 3.46
N GLU A 200 -16.32 -12.27 2.43
CA GLU A 200 -15.96 -12.90 1.16
C GLU A 200 -14.78 -13.88 1.32
N LEU A 201 -13.83 -13.53 2.19
CA LEU A 201 -12.71 -14.40 2.53
C LEU A 201 -13.05 -15.41 3.64
N SER A 202 -14.12 -15.16 4.40
CA SER A 202 -14.42 -15.88 5.64
C SER A 202 -13.24 -15.89 6.62
N LYS A 203 -12.58 -14.74 6.77
CA LYS A 203 -11.37 -14.57 7.60
C LYS A 203 -11.39 -13.27 8.41
N TRP A 204 -10.75 -13.32 9.57
CA TRP A 204 -10.40 -12.16 10.37
C TRP A 204 -9.10 -11.53 9.89
N ILE A 205 -9.20 -10.31 9.39
CA ILE A 205 -8.12 -9.53 8.81
C ILE A 205 -7.49 -8.67 9.92
N PRO A 206 -6.18 -8.77 10.18
CA PRO A 206 -5.54 -7.92 11.17
C PRO A 206 -5.51 -6.46 10.68
N LEU A 207 -6.13 -5.55 11.45
CA LEU A 207 -6.00 -4.10 11.28
C LEU A 207 -4.95 -3.50 12.22
N SER A 208 -4.70 -4.16 13.35
CA SER A 208 -3.65 -3.81 14.31
C SER A 208 -3.06 -5.06 14.91
N VAL A 209 -1.73 -5.11 14.95
CA VAL A 209 -0.96 -6.13 15.67
C VAL A 209 0.06 -5.43 16.55
N PRO A 210 0.50 -6.03 17.67
CA PRO A 210 1.60 -5.46 18.44
C PRO A 210 2.91 -5.54 17.66
N THR A 211 3.72 -4.48 17.77
CA THR A 211 5.11 -4.47 17.28
C THR A 211 6.07 -4.78 18.42
N ARG A 212 6.88 -5.84 18.30
CA ARG A 212 7.95 -6.15 19.27
C ARG A 212 9.20 -5.36 18.93
N ILE A 213 9.75 -4.62 19.89
CA ILE A 213 10.98 -3.88 19.70
C ILE A 213 12.14 -4.69 20.25
N ILE A 214 13.13 -4.98 19.40
CA ILE A 214 14.41 -5.54 19.80
C ILE A 214 15.45 -4.42 19.67
N ASN A 215 15.89 -3.88 20.81
CA ASN A 215 17.04 -3.00 20.84
C ASN A 215 18.31 -3.85 20.80
N VAL A 216 19.19 -3.59 19.84
CA VAL A 216 20.44 -4.33 19.71
C VAL A 216 21.31 -4.10 20.95
N ILE A 217 21.89 -5.16 21.50
CA ILE A 217 22.86 -5.05 22.59
C ILE A 217 24.25 -4.94 21.97
N ASN A 218 25.02 -3.93 22.35
CA ASN A 218 26.31 -3.61 21.74
C ASN A 218 27.26 -4.82 21.68
N GLY A 219 27.70 -5.17 20.47
CA GLY A 219 28.63 -6.28 20.24
C GLY A 219 28.09 -7.68 20.52
N ASN A 220 26.79 -7.83 20.85
CA ASN A 220 26.21 -9.11 21.26
C ASN A 220 25.30 -9.72 20.17
N THR A 221 25.93 -10.20 19.10
CA THR A 221 25.24 -10.87 17.98
C THR A 221 24.51 -12.14 18.44
N ALA A 222 25.03 -12.86 19.44
CA ALA A 222 24.41 -14.09 19.94
C ALA A 222 23.03 -13.86 20.60
N ALA A 223 22.91 -12.79 21.39
CA ALA A 223 21.64 -12.38 21.98
C ALA A 223 20.64 -11.95 20.91
N LEU A 224 21.09 -11.19 19.91
CA LEU A 224 20.25 -10.78 18.78
C LEU A 224 19.73 -12.00 18.01
N ASN A 225 20.61 -12.96 17.67
CA ASN A 225 20.23 -14.18 16.97
C ASN A 225 19.23 -15.02 17.79
N THR A 226 19.45 -15.16 19.09
CA THR A 226 18.51 -15.86 19.98
C THR A 226 17.13 -15.21 19.99
N ALA A 227 17.07 -13.89 20.02
CA ALA A 227 15.80 -13.15 19.99
C ALA A 227 15.08 -13.33 18.65
N LEU A 228 15.82 -13.35 17.54
CA LEU A 228 15.25 -13.52 16.19
C LEU A 228 14.74 -14.93 15.91
N GLN A 229 15.28 -15.96 16.57
CA GLN A 229 14.77 -17.33 16.48
C GLN A 229 13.47 -17.53 17.28
N ASN A 230 13.13 -16.60 18.18
CA ASN A 230 11.99 -16.71 19.10
C ASN A 230 11.06 -15.50 18.96
N LEU A 231 10.56 -15.26 17.75
CA LEU A 231 9.60 -14.17 17.50
C LEU A 231 8.31 -14.40 18.31
N THR A 232 7.75 -13.31 18.84
CA THR A 232 6.53 -13.34 19.68
C THR A 232 5.46 -12.35 19.23
N ALA A 233 5.53 -11.90 17.97
CA ALA A 233 4.47 -11.13 17.32
C ALA A 233 4.60 -11.24 15.78
N PRO A 234 3.55 -10.88 15.03
CA PRO A 234 3.62 -10.84 13.57
C PRO A 234 4.54 -9.75 13.04
N LYS A 235 4.93 -8.78 13.88
CA LYS A 235 5.76 -7.65 13.50
C LYS A 235 6.81 -7.39 14.56
N THR A 236 8.06 -7.36 14.13
CA THR A 236 9.23 -7.09 14.97
C THR A 236 10.04 -5.95 14.38
N GLU A 237 10.43 -4.98 15.19
CA GLU A 237 11.32 -3.89 14.82
C GLU A 237 12.66 -4.04 15.56
N ILE A 238 13.74 -4.16 14.78
CA ILE A 238 15.11 -4.23 15.27
C ILE A 238 15.72 -2.83 15.14
N ARG A 239 16.19 -2.28 16.26
CA ARG A 239 16.73 -0.92 16.34
C ARG A 239 18.22 -0.92 16.62
N PHE A 240 18.98 -0.36 15.68
CA PHE A 240 20.40 -0.06 15.82
C PHE A 240 20.57 1.41 16.23
N ALA A 241 21.46 1.67 17.18
CA ALA A 241 21.83 3.02 17.62
C ALA A 241 23.29 3.04 18.11
N ASP A 242 23.83 4.23 18.37
CA ASP A 242 25.14 4.35 19.01
C ASP A 242 25.08 3.73 20.42
N GLY A 243 25.99 2.80 20.73
CA GLY A 243 25.94 1.99 21.95
C GLY A 243 24.94 0.83 21.93
N ALA A 244 24.28 0.59 20.80
CA ALA A 244 23.32 -0.49 20.56
C ALA A 244 23.51 -1.01 19.12
N TRP A 245 24.68 -1.61 18.84
CA TRP A 245 25.13 -1.90 17.48
C TRP A 245 25.87 -3.24 17.38
N VAL A 246 25.72 -3.90 16.22
CA VAL A 246 26.53 -5.04 15.78
C VAL A 246 26.91 -4.86 14.30
N SER A 247 27.99 -5.49 13.86
CA SER A 247 28.50 -5.34 12.48
C SER A 247 27.62 -5.98 11.42
N SER A 248 26.98 -7.11 11.74
CA SER A 248 26.05 -7.78 10.84
C SER A 248 24.77 -8.27 11.53
N LEU A 249 23.73 -8.42 10.74
CA LEU A 249 22.44 -8.98 11.10
C LEU A 249 22.10 -10.11 10.14
N LYS A 250 21.80 -11.29 10.68
CA LYS A 250 21.25 -12.42 9.92
C LYS A 250 19.78 -12.62 10.28
N LEU A 251 18.91 -12.62 9.27
CA LEU A 251 17.49 -12.93 9.48
C LEU A 251 17.32 -14.42 9.84
N PRO A 252 16.31 -14.78 10.65
CA PRO A 252 16.12 -16.18 11.06
C PRO A 252 15.77 -17.04 9.84
N GLN A 253 16.16 -18.30 9.87
CA GLN A 253 15.93 -19.23 8.75
C GLN A 253 14.44 -19.49 8.52
N THR A 254 13.66 -19.55 9.60
CA THR A 254 12.23 -19.82 9.56
C THR A 254 11.47 -18.83 10.44
N ALA A 255 10.23 -18.51 10.05
CA ALA A 255 9.26 -17.81 10.87
C ALA A 255 7.85 -18.31 10.54
N ASN A 256 6.83 -17.76 11.20
CA ASN A 256 5.45 -18.02 10.81
C ASN A 256 5.08 -17.20 9.58
N ASP A 257 4.07 -17.65 8.85
CA ASP A 257 3.73 -17.06 7.55
C ASP A 257 3.28 -15.60 7.71
N ARG A 258 3.81 -14.73 6.84
CA ARG A 258 3.59 -13.26 6.85
C ARG A 258 4.12 -12.53 8.09
N ASP A 259 4.93 -13.16 8.93
CA ASP A 259 5.70 -12.42 9.93
C ASP A 259 6.58 -11.37 9.25
N ARG A 260 6.75 -10.21 9.89
CA ARG A 260 7.50 -9.07 9.39
C ARG A 260 8.64 -8.69 10.31
N ILE A 261 9.79 -8.39 9.71
CA ILE A 261 10.93 -7.80 10.39
C ILE A 261 11.22 -6.44 9.76
N ILE A 262 11.24 -5.40 10.59
CA ILE A 262 11.67 -4.05 10.24
C ILE A 262 13.05 -3.84 10.87
N VAL A 263 14.01 -3.35 10.10
CA VAL A 263 15.36 -3.05 10.59
C VAL A 263 15.63 -1.57 10.39
N SER A 264 15.88 -0.84 11.47
CA SER A 264 16.14 0.60 11.44
C SER A 264 17.45 0.95 12.14
N SER A 265 18.13 2.01 11.69
CA SER A 265 19.38 2.47 12.32
C SER A 265 19.43 3.97 12.50
N THR A 266 19.79 4.40 13.70
CA THR A 266 20.25 5.76 14.00
C THR A 266 21.75 5.79 14.32
N ALA A 267 22.43 4.64 14.28
CA ALA A 267 23.84 4.50 14.60
C ALA A 267 24.73 5.22 13.57
N SER A 268 25.84 5.74 14.06
CA SER A 268 26.86 6.41 13.25
C SER A 268 27.71 5.39 12.46
N TRP A 269 27.80 4.15 12.94
CA TRP A 269 28.53 3.05 12.30
C TRP A 269 27.61 2.23 11.39
N GLN A 270 28.10 1.89 10.19
CA GLN A 270 27.37 1.07 9.22
C GLN A 270 27.34 -0.41 9.66
N SER A 271 26.17 -1.04 9.61
CA SER A 271 26.02 -2.51 9.69
C SER A 271 25.69 -3.12 8.32
N VAL A 272 25.70 -4.44 8.22
CA VAL A 272 25.24 -5.19 7.03
C VAL A 272 24.11 -6.13 7.42
N ILE A 273 23.05 -6.18 6.62
CA ILE A 273 22.05 -7.25 6.70
C ILE A 273 22.52 -8.33 5.74
N GLU A 274 22.75 -9.53 6.26
CA GLU A 274 23.21 -10.67 5.47
C GLU A 274 22.09 -11.11 4.51
N ASN A 275 22.47 -11.46 3.27
CA ASN A 275 21.53 -11.91 2.24
C ASN A 275 20.96 -13.32 2.51
N GLU A 276 21.59 -14.08 3.42
CA GLU A 276 21.14 -15.42 3.77
C GLU A 276 19.70 -15.39 4.30
N ASN A 277 18.90 -16.39 3.89
CA ASN A 277 17.47 -16.49 4.17
C ASN A 277 16.60 -15.40 3.51
N THR A 278 17.15 -14.56 2.64
CA THR A 278 16.37 -13.55 1.89
C THR A 278 16.17 -13.93 0.42
N ASN A 279 15.23 -13.28 -0.26
CA ASN A 279 15.02 -13.43 -1.70
C ASN A 279 15.97 -12.58 -2.57
N THR A 280 17.00 -11.96 -1.99
CA THR A 280 17.86 -11.01 -2.70
C THR A 280 19.33 -11.18 -2.33
N THR A 281 20.20 -11.01 -3.32
CA THR A 281 21.65 -10.94 -3.16
C THR A 281 22.21 -9.52 -3.27
N ALA A 282 21.33 -8.52 -3.36
CA ALA A 282 21.69 -7.12 -3.52
C ALA A 282 22.34 -6.55 -2.24
N THR A 283 22.96 -5.38 -2.35
CA THR A 283 23.66 -4.71 -1.27
C THR A 283 22.69 -4.22 -0.18
N LEU A 284 22.71 -4.86 0.99
CA LEU A 284 21.89 -4.49 2.16
C LEU A 284 22.73 -3.87 3.29
N LYS A 285 23.33 -2.69 3.05
CA LYS A 285 24.01 -1.95 4.12
C LYS A 285 23.00 -1.13 4.92
N LEU A 286 23.18 -1.12 6.24
CA LEU A 286 22.34 -0.41 7.19
C LEU A 286 23.11 0.81 7.71
N ASN A 287 22.91 1.96 7.06
CA ASN A 287 23.48 3.24 7.46
C ASN A 287 22.50 4.02 8.35
N LYS A 288 22.99 5.10 8.96
CA LYS A 288 22.17 6.06 9.71
C LYS A 288 20.97 6.53 8.88
N GLY A 289 19.78 6.44 9.45
CA GLY A 289 18.50 6.81 8.83
C GLY A 289 17.91 5.75 7.89
N ASN A 290 18.59 4.62 7.66
CA ASN A 290 18.05 3.56 6.81
C ASN A 290 16.98 2.75 7.55
N ARG A 291 15.98 2.28 6.78
CA ARG A 291 14.93 1.37 7.22
C ARG A 291 14.69 0.31 6.14
N TYR A 292 14.80 -0.96 6.51
CA TYR A 292 14.42 -2.11 5.67
C TYR A 292 13.20 -2.81 6.26
N GLU A 293 12.41 -3.44 5.41
CA GLU A 293 11.28 -4.28 5.82
C GLU A 293 11.27 -5.59 5.03
N PHE A 294 11.09 -6.68 5.76
CA PHE A 294 11.06 -8.04 5.24
C PHE A 294 9.76 -8.72 5.65
N ILE A 295 9.24 -9.59 4.78
CA ILE A 295 8.08 -10.43 5.05
C ILE A 295 8.44 -11.90 4.81
N TYR A 296 8.20 -12.76 5.79
CA TYR A 296 8.47 -14.19 5.65
C TYR A 296 7.35 -14.88 4.86
N ILE A 297 7.73 -15.66 3.86
CA ILE A 297 6.81 -16.39 2.99
C ILE A 297 7.02 -17.89 3.21
N ALA A 298 6.11 -18.53 3.95
CA ALA A 298 6.34 -19.88 4.46
C ALA A 298 6.46 -20.94 3.35
N ASP A 299 5.62 -20.86 2.31
CA ASP A 299 5.66 -21.78 1.17
C ASP A 299 6.91 -21.62 0.29
N LYS A 300 7.62 -20.49 0.43
CA LYS A 300 8.90 -20.21 -0.23
C LYS A 300 10.12 -20.41 0.68
N SER A 301 9.91 -20.44 2.00
CA SER A 301 10.96 -20.61 3.01
C SER A 301 12.07 -19.55 2.98
N TYR A 302 11.69 -18.28 2.73
CA TYR A 302 12.61 -17.14 2.82
C TYR A 302 11.88 -15.83 3.13
N TRP A 303 12.67 -14.83 3.52
CA TRP A 303 12.27 -13.45 3.72
C TRP A 303 12.28 -12.67 2.40
N VAL A 304 11.13 -12.17 1.98
CA VAL A 304 11.03 -11.25 0.84
C VAL A 304 11.34 -9.83 1.32
N LEU A 305 12.27 -9.15 0.64
CA LEU A 305 12.51 -7.72 0.83
C LEU A 305 11.29 -6.92 0.35
N ALA A 306 10.48 -6.43 1.28
CA ALA A 306 9.26 -5.68 1.01
C ALA A 306 9.51 -4.18 0.86
N SER A 307 10.52 -3.64 1.56
CA SER A 307 10.91 -2.23 1.45
C SER A 307 12.39 -2.03 1.73
N SER A 308 13.04 -1.17 0.96
CA SER A 308 14.44 -0.77 1.14
C SER A 308 14.62 0.72 0.83
N PRO A 309 15.61 1.39 1.46
CA PRO A 309 16.00 2.73 1.07
C PRO A 309 16.59 2.75 -0.35
N LYS A 310 16.60 3.93 -0.97
CA LYS A 310 17.33 4.23 -2.19
C LYS A 310 18.44 5.23 -1.87
N THR A 311 19.60 5.08 -2.51
CA THR A 311 20.64 6.13 -2.48
C THR A 311 20.44 7.01 -3.71
N VAL A 312 20.38 8.32 -3.51
CA VAL A 312 20.14 9.28 -4.60
C VAL A 312 21.42 10.07 -4.87
N PHE A 313 21.79 10.15 -6.15
CA PHE A 313 22.86 11.00 -6.65
C PHE A 313 22.36 11.87 -7.78
N THR A 314 23.03 13.00 -7.95
CA THR A 314 22.98 13.75 -9.19
C THR A 314 24.03 13.20 -10.16
N ALA A 315 23.88 13.41 -11.47
CA ALA A 315 24.85 12.90 -12.44
C ALA A 315 26.27 13.44 -12.19
N ASN A 316 26.43 14.72 -11.85
CA ASN A 316 27.74 15.29 -11.53
C ASN A 316 28.40 14.76 -10.25
N THR A 317 27.61 14.30 -9.27
CA THR A 317 28.16 13.66 -8.06
C THR A 317 28.45 12.18 -8.30
N ALA A 318 27.58 11.48 -9.03
CA ALA A 318 27.82 10.10 -9.44
C ALA A 318 29.05 9.95 -10.35
N ALA A 319 29.31 10.95 -11.22
CA ALA A 319 30.49 10.98 -12.10
C ALA A 319 31.83 11.04 -11.34
N GLN A 320 31.82 11.49 -10.08
CA GLN A 320 32.99 11.47 -9.20
C GLN A 320 33.27 10.07 -8.63
N GLY A 321 32.38 9.11 -8.89
CA GLY A 321 32.42 7.75 -8.37
C GLY A 321 31.53 7.59 -7.14
N PHE A 322 30.92 6.42 -7.02
CA PHE A 322 30.13 6.04 -5.85
C PHE A 322 30.26 4.54 -5.57
N THR A 323 29.77 4.11 -4.41
CA THR A 323 29.64 2.70 -4.06
C THR A 323 28.22 2.40 -3.61
N PHE A 324 27.78 1.17 -3.79
CA PHE A 324 26.45 0.75 -3.34
C PHE A 324 26.37 0.76 -1.82
N LYS A 325 25.36 1.47 -1.32
CA LYS A 325 24.93 1.49 0.09
C LYS A 325 23.56 0.85 0.29
N THR A 326 22.80 0.71 -0.77
CA THR A 326 21.41 0.25 -0.79
C THR A 326 21.18 -0.54 -2.06
N PRO A 327 20.16 -1.42 -2.14
CA PRO A 327 19.91 -2.24 -3.34
C PRO A 327 19.65 -1.43 -4.61
N VAL A 328 19.15 -0.20 -4.45
CA VAL A 328 18.83 0.70 -5.56
C VAL A 328 19.57 2.01 -5.39
N VAL A 329 20.21 2.45 -6.47
CA VAL A 329 20.75 3.79 -6.65
C VAL A 329 19.89 4.53 -7.68
N GLU A 330 19.53 5.77 -7.40
CA GLU A 330 18.85 6.67 -8.34
C GLU A 330 19.81 7.79 -8.75
N ILE A 331 19.95 8.00 -10.05
CA ILE A 331 20.78 9.05 -10.63
C ILE A 331 19.89 9.97 -11.46
N THR A 332 19.85 11.24 -11.10
CA THR A 332 19.12 12.27 -11.85
C THR A 332 20.09 13.27 -12.48
N ALA A 333 19.78 13.70 -13.70
CA ALA A 333 20.48 14.79 -14.36
C ALA A 333 19.49 15.91 -14.71
N ASP A 334 19.90 17.15 -14.46
CA ASP A 334 19.29 18.36 -15.00
C ASP A 334 20.41 19.28 -15.51
N ASN A 335 20.07 20.43 -16.11
CA ASN A 335 21.07 21.35 -16.67
C ASN A 335 22.11 21.85 -15.63
N ALA A 336 21.77 21.91 -14.34
CA ALA A 336 22.66 22.38 -13.29
C ALA A 336 23.50 21.25 -12.68
N GLN A 337 23.03 20.01 -12.76
CA GLN A 337 23.60 18.85 -12.05
C GLN A 337 24.04 17.72 -12.99
N TRP A 338 24.38 18.09 -14.23
CA TRP A 338 24.78 17.21 -15.33
C TRP A 338 26.28 16.87 -15.33
N ALA A 339 26.62 15.69 -15.85
CA ALA A 339 27.97 15.31 -16.26
C ALA A 339 27.91 14.52 -17.57
N PRO A 340 28.95 14.58 -18.42
CA PRO A 340 28.93 13.92 -19.74
C PRO A 340 28.91 12.40 -19.65
N VAL A 341 29.58 11.85 -18.63
CA VAL A 341 29.72 10.41 -18.41
C VAL A 341 29.59 10.10 -16.93
N VAL A 342 28.79 9.08 -16.60
CA VAL A 342 28.75 8.46 -15.28
C VAL A 342 29.19 7.01 -15.42
N ASN A 343 30.25 6.64 -14.71
CA ASN A 343 30.76 5.27 -14.69
C ASN A 343 30.13 4.50 -13.52
N LEU A 344 29.47 3.38 -13.83
CA LEU A 344 28.89 2.49 -12.84
C LEU A 344 29.98 1.66 -12.16
N PRO A 345 29.96 1.56 -10.82
CA PRO A 345 30.96 0.81 -10.08
C PRO A 345 30.69 -0.70 -10.16
N ALA A 346 31.60 -1.49 -9.58
CA ALA A 346 31.29 -2.86 -9.19
C ALA A 346 30.14 -2.87 -8.16
N ALA A 347 29.32 -3.92 -8.19
CA ALA A 347 28.14 -4.07 -7.36
C ALA A 347 27.89 -5.53 -6.99
N GLN A 348 26.83 -5.81 -6.24
CA GLN A 348 26.36 -7.18 -5.96
C GLN A 348 25.24 -7.57 -6.93
N SER A 349 25.07 -8.88 -7.14
CA SER A 349 24.00 -9.37 -8.03
C SER A 349 22.64 -8.91 -7.50
N GLY A 350 21.81 -8.33 -8.36
CA GLY A 350 20.51 -7.75 -7.99
C GLY A 350 20.54 -6.26 -7.64
N ASP A 351 21.72 -5.64 -7.50
CA ASP A 351 21.83 -4.18 -7.36
C ASP A 351 21.32 -3.48 -8.63
N LYS A 352 20.57 -2.39 -8.45
CA LYS A 352 19.95 -1.64 -9.54
C LYS A 352 20.38 -0.18 -9.56
N VAL A 353 20.51 0.37 -10.76
CA VAL A 353 20.63 1.81 -10.99
C VAL A 353 19.45 2.27 -11.81
N ILE A 354 18.68 3.21 -11.30
CA ILE A 354 17.64 3.93 -12.06
C ILE A 354 18.25 5.26 -12.46
N VAL A 355 18.26 5.56 -13.76
CA VAL A 355 18.87 6.76 -14.31
C VAL A 355 17.81 7.54 -15.07
N SER A 356 17.74 8.85 -14.84
CA SER A 356 16.87 9.74 -15.61
C SER A 356 17.59 11.03 -16.00
N ASN A 357 17.24 11.54 -17.19
CA ASN A 357 17.78 12.80 -17.70
C ASN A 357 16.66 13.81 -17.97
N SER A 358 16.71 14.96 -17.34
CA SER A 358 15.86 16.11 -17.66
C SER A 358 16.65 17.27 -18.29
N ALA A 359 17.97 17.15 -18.38
CA ALA A 359 18.84 18.11 -19.03
C ALA A 359 18.61 18.15 -20.55
N ASP A 360 18.90 19.30 -21.16
CA ASP A 360 18.80 19.49 -22.61
C ASP A 360 19.89 18.72 -23.37
N THR A 361 21.01 18.45 -22.70
CA THR A 361 22.14 17.71 -23.27
C THR A 361 22.11 16.26 -22.83
N ALA A 362 22.34 15.34 -23.76
CA ALA A 362 22.45 13.92 -23.44
C ALA A 362 23.68 13.62 -22.58
N PHE A 363 23.62 12.58 -21.75
CA PHE A 363 24.81 12.03 -21.09
C PHE A 363 24.88 10.52 -21.22
N THR A 364 26.07 9.97 -21.00
CA THR A 364 26.31 8.54 -21.10
C THR A 364 26.44 7.91 -19.73
N VAL A 365 25.78 6.78 -19.52
CA VAL A 365 26.06 5.88 -18.40
C VAL A 365 26.82 4.68 -18.93
N SER A 366 27.96 4.38 -18.34
CA SER A 366 28.87 3.32 -18.78
C SER A 366 29.19 2.37 -17.64
N GLY A 367 29.32 1.08 -17.92
CA GLY A 367 29.67 0.05 -16.95
C GLY A 367 30.18 -1.22 -17.65
N SER A 368 30.46 -2.27 -16.88
CA SER A 368 30.81 -3.57 -17.48
C SER A 368 29.66 -4.06 -18.37
N ASN A 369 29.90 -4.23 -19.67
CA ASN A 369 28.92 -4.66 -20.68
C ASN A 369 27.78 -3.66 -21.02
N ILE A 370 27.85 -2.40 -20.58
CA ILE A 370 26.84 -1.38 -20.91
C ILE A 370 27.47 -0.03 -21.27
N SER A 371 26.92 0.61 -22.30
CA SER A 371 27.16 2.03 -22.60
C SER A 371 25.86 2.59 -23.19
N ALA A 372 25.14 3.40 -22.40
CA ALA A 372 23.83 3.92 -22.74
C ALA A 372 23.84 5.45 -22.74
N SER A 373 23.44 6.07 -23.86
CA SER A 373 23.26 7.51 -23.97
C SER A 373 21.80 7.88 -23.65
N LEU A 374 21.59 8.74 -22.65
CA LEU A 374 20.28 9.20 -22.22
C LEU A 374 20.04 10.63 -22.71
N LYS A 375 19.05 10.82 -23.57
CA LYS A 375 18.52 12.11 -24.03
C LYS A 375 17.56 12.71 -23.01
N LYS A 376 17.17 13.97 -23.22
CA LYS A 376 16.14 14.63 -22.40
C LYS A 376 14.87 13.79 -22.32
N GLY A 377 14.37 13.61 -21.10
CA GLY A 377 13.21 12.82 -20.73
C GLY A 377 13.46 11.31 -20.66
N ASP A 378 14.66 10.82 -20.98
CA ASP A 378 14.92 9.39 -20.90
C ASP A 378 14.97 8.90 -19.45
N LYS A 379 14.40 7.71 -19.22
CA LYS A 379 14.51 6.99 -17.95
C LYS A 379 14.74 5.50 -18.21
N ILE A 380 15.82 4.97 -17.66
CA ILE A 380 16.16 3.54 -17.76
C ILE A 380 16.54 2.99 -16.40
N ARG A 381 16.45 1.68 -16.27
CA ARG A 381 16.92 0.89 -15.13
C ARG A 381 17.93 -0.13 -15.63
N LEU A 382 19.03 -0.23 -14.91
CA LEU A 382 20.11 -1.16 -15.14
C LEU A 382 20.22 -2.08 -13.92
N ILE A 383 20.61 -3.33 -14.13
CA ILE A 383 20.79 -4.32 -13.07
C ILE A 383 22.17 -4.96 -13.19
N PHE A 384 22.86 -5.11 -12.07
CA PHE A 384 24.11 -5.85 -12.01
C PHE A 384 23.82 -7.32 -11.74
N ASN A 385 24.26 -8.22 -12.61
CA ASN A 385 24.15 -9.66 -12.43
C ASN A 385 25.33 -10.36 -13.11
N ASN A 386 25.79 -11.48 -12.56
CA ASN A 386 26.88 -12.28 -13.14
C ASN A 386 28.15 -11.47 -13.45
N GLY A 387 28.47 -10.49 -12.60
CA GLY A 387 29.67 -9.65 -12.74
C GLY A 387 29.57 -8.52 -13.76
N VAL A 388 28.43 -8.35 -14.43
CA VAL A 388 28.24 -7.33 -15.47
C VAL A 388 26.95 -6.52 -15.28
N TRP A 389 26.94 -5.28 -15.78
CA TRP A 389 25.74 -4.45 -15.88
C TRP A 389 24.93 -4.84 -17.12
N ASN A 390 23.61 -4.94 -16.95
CA ASN A 390 22.67 -5.27 -18.02
C ASN A 390 21.50 -4.28 -18.01
N THR A 391 20.87 -4.11 -19.17
CA THR A 391 19.60 -3.40 -19.28
C THR A 391 18.51 -4.16 -18.51
N ASP A 392 17.79 -3.48 -17.62
CA ASP A 392 16.66 -4.03 -16.86
C ASP A 392 15.32 -3.35 -17.20
N SER A 393 15.34 -2.31 -18.04
CA SER A 393 14.12 -1.72 -18.56
C SER A 393 14.30 -1.14 -19.95
N TYR A 394 13.20 -1.09 -20.69
CA TYR A 394 13.09 -0.46 -22.00
C TYR A 394 12.14 0.72 -21.91
N GLN A 395 12.42 1.75 -22.70
CA GLN A 395 11.60 2.94 -22.78
C GLN A 395 10.63 2.82 -23.95
N ILE A 396 9.35 3.09 -23.72
CA ILE A 396 8.32 3.16 -24.74
C ILE A 396 7.99 4.64 -24.95
N ASP A 397 8.27 5.14 -26.14
CA ASP A 397 7.98 6.54 -26.48
C ASP A 397 6.46 6.70 -26.74
N LEU A 398 5.84 7.66 -26.05
CA LEU A 398 4.40 7.85 -25.98
C LEU A 398 4.00 9.21 -26.57
N LEU A 399 3.11 9.18 -27.56
CA LEU A 399 2.39 10.37 -28.03
C LEU A 399 1.09 10.51 -27.23
N LEU A 400 0.96 11.61 -26.50
CA LEU A 400 -0.29 11.99 -25.85
C LEU A 400 -1.14 12.79 -26.84
N VAL A 401 -2.38 12.34 -27.07
CA VAL A 401 -3.37 13.04 -27.91
C VAL A 401 -4.51 13.50 -27.03
N ASN A 402 -4.73 14.80 -26.94
CA ASN A 402 -5.72 15.39 -26.06
C ASN A 402 -6.81 16.07 -26.91
N SER A 403 -8.08 15.70 -26.67
CA SER A 403 -9.21 16.36 -27.34
C SER A 403 -9.29 17.82 -26.87
N PRO A 404 -9.39 18.81 -27.78
CA PRO A 404 -9.59 20.21 -27.38
C PRO A 404 -10.84 20.43 -26.50
N VAL A 405 -11.85 19.58 -26.58
CA VAL A 405 -13.01 19.61 -25.68
C VAL A 405 -12.59 19.44 -24.21
N VAL A 406 -11.55 18.64 -23.95
CA VAL A 406 -10.99 18.47 -22.60
C VAL A 406 -10.35 19.78 -22.12
N ASN A 407 -9.66 20.49 -23.02
CA ASN A 407 -9.11 21.82 -22.72
C ASN A 407 -10.23 22.82 -22.40
N ASP A 408 -11.34 22.79 -23.13
CA ASP A 408 -12.49 23.67 -22.85
C ASP A 408 -13.14 23.37 -21.50
N LYS A 409 -13.10 22.11 -21.05
CA LYS A 409 -13.70 21.68 -19.78
C LYS A 409 -12.82 21.93 -18.56
N LEU A 410 -11.50 21.75 -18.70
CA LEU A 410 -10.56 21.77 -17.58
C LEU A 410 -9.64 22.99 -17.60
N GLY A 411 -9.45 23.62 -18.77
CA GLY A 411 -8.34 24.51 -19.08
C GLY A 411 -7.13 23.73 -19.60
N ALA A 412 -6.47 24.25 -20.65
CA ALA A 412 -5.37 23.57 -21.33
C ALA A 412 -4.22 23.16 -20.40
N THR A 413 -3.85 24.03 -19.45
CA THR A 413 -2.81 23.73 -18.45
C THR A 413 -3.22 22.57 -17.55
N ALA A 414 -4.47 22.55 -17.07
CA ALA A 414 -4.97 21.51 -16.18
C ALA A 414 -5.08 20.17 -16.91
N ALA A 415 -5.58 20.17 -18.15
CA ALA A 415 -5.63 18.97 -18.99
C ALA A 415 -4.22 18.36 -19.19
N LYS A 416 -3.22 19.20 -19.48
CA LYS A 416 -1.83 18.75 -19.64
C LYS A 416 -1.22 18.23 -18.34
N ILE A 417 -1.49 18.87 -17.20
CA ILE A 417 -1.07 18.35 -15.87
C ILE A 417 -1.71 17.00 -15.59
N GLN A 418 -3.02 16.87 -15.85
CA GLN A 418 -3.75 15.62 -15.64
C GLN A 418 -3.17 14.47 -16.49
N ALA A 419 -2.87 14.74 -17.76
CA ALA A 419 -2.25 13.77 -18.67
C ALA A 419 -0.88 13.28 -18.15
N ARG A 420 -0.06 14.21 -17.67
CA ARG A 420 1.28 13.92 -17.14
C ARG A 420 1.24 13.20 -15.80
N GLU A 421 0.26 13.50 -14.96
CA GLU A 421 0.07 12.77 -13.70
C GLU A 421 -0.40 11.33 -13.96
N ALA A 422 -1.28 11.11 -14.94
CA ALA A 422 -1.67 9.76 -15.36
C ALA A 422 -0.44 8.96 -15.86
N LEU A 423 0.46 9.61 -16.62
CA LEU A 423 1.72 9.01 -17.06
C LEU A 423 2.67 8.73 -15.88
N ARG A 424 2.80 9.67 -14.94
CA ARG A 424 3.61 9.50 -13.72
C ARG A 424 3.15 8.29 -12.91
N LEU A 425 1.84 8.17 -12.66
CA LEU A 425 1.24 7.04 -11.93
C LEU A 425 1.40 5.72 -12.68
N THR A 426 1.42 5.74 -14.02
CA THR A 426 1.71 4.55 -14.83
C THR A 426 3.14 4.09 -14.63
N ASN A 427 4.11 5.00 -14.71
CA ASN A 427 5.52 4.69 -14.49
C ASN A 427 5.82 4.28 -13.05
N GLU A 428 5.16 4.89 -12.07
CA GLU A 428 5.23 4.49 -10.67
C GLU A 428 4.72 3.06 -10.48
N ALA A 429 3.59 2.71 -11.09
CA ALA A 429 3.06 1.35 -11.05
C ALA A 429 3.98 0.33 -11.71
N LEU A 430 4.57 0.65 -12.86
CA LEU A 430 5.55 -0.21 -13.54
C LEU A 430 6.78 -0.43 -12.66
N GLU A 431 7.33 0.62 -12.07
CA GLU A 431 8.50 0.52 -11.18
C GLU A 431 8.20 -0.26 -9.90
N ASN A 432 7.07 0.02 -9.24
CA ASN A 432 6.63 -0.70 -8.05
C ASN A 432 6.40 -2.19 -8.35
N SER A 433 5.95 -2.51 -9.56
CA SER A 433 5.77 -3.88 -10.03
C SER A 433 7.06 -4.52 -10.54
N GLN A 434 8.20 -3.83 -10.49
CA GLN A 434 9.47 -4.29 -11.08
C GLN A 434 9.37 -4.60 -12.59
N ALA A 435 8.42 -3.99 -13.29
CA ALA A 435 8.27 -4.12 -14.74
C ALA A 435 9.49 -3.53 -15.46
N LYS A 436 9.90 -4.18 -16.54
CA LYS A 436 11.04 -3.77 -17.37
C LYS A 436 10.66 -2.67 -18.37
N ALA A 437 9.76 -1.77 -17.99
CA ALA A 437 9.20 -0.75 -18.88
C ALA A 437 9.13 0.62 -18.19
N TYR A 438 9.37 1.68 -18.96
CA TYR A 438 8.97 3.05 -18.66
C TYR A 438 8.34 3.67 -19.90
N TYR A 439 7.34 4.52 -19.73
CA TYR A 439 6.79 5.36 -20.79
C TYR A 439 7.39 6.76 -20.72
N LYS A 440 7.70 7.34 -21.89
CA LYS A 440 8.19 8.71 -22.03
C LYS A 440 7.27 9.52 -22.94
N GLU A 441 6.81 10.68 -22.48
CA GLU A 441 6.14 11.64 -23.36
C GLU A 441 7.15 12.18 -24.39
N VAL A 442 6.92 11.90 -25.68
CA VAL A 442 7.70 12.46 -26.81
C VAL A 442 6.92 13.48 -27.63
N GLY A 443 5.60 13.55 -27.42
CA GLY A 443 4.72 14.51 -28.07
C GLY A 443 3.43 14.72 -27.29
N TYR A 444 2.85 15.90 -27.46
CA TYR A 444 1.52 16.26 -26.95
C TYR A 444 0.76 16.98 -28.06
N LEU A 445 -0.27 16.34 -28.59
CA LEU A 445 -1.07 16.80 -29.71
C LEU A 445 -2.48 17.18 -29.24
N ASP A 446 -2.87 18.43 -29.42
CA ASP A 446 -4.26 18.85 -29.24
C ASP A 446 -5.06 18.54 -30.51
N TYR A 447 -5.75 17.39 -30.50
CA TYR A 447 -6.53 16.91 -31.63
C TYR A 447 -7.68 16.02 -31.16
N ARG A 448 -8.88 16.24 -31.69
CA ARG A 448 -10.03 15.37 -31.45
C ARG A 448 -10.19 14.40 -32.60
N ILE A 449 -9.88 13.14 -32.35
CA ILE A 449 -10.17 12.05 -33.28
C ILE A 449 -11.69 12.02 -33.55
N PRO A 450 -12.14 11.85 -34.80
CA PRO A 450 -13.57 11.79 -35.12
C PRO A 450 -14.30 10.64 -34.39
N GLY A 451 -15.59 10.82 -34.13
CA GLY A 451 -16.44 9.81 -33.49
C GLY A 451 -17.14 10.26 -32.22
N THR A 452 -17.88 9.34 -31.60
CA THR A 452 -18.67 9.58 -30.37
C THR A 452 -18.41 8.55 -29.27
N THR A 453 -17.79 7.41 -29.57
CA THR A 453 -17.45 6.34 -28.62
C THR A 453 -15.94 6.15 -28.47
N LEU A 454 -15.48 5.57 -27.37
CA LEU A 454 -14.07 5.19 -27.23
C LEU A 454 -13.63 4.16 -28.29
N GLY A 455 -14.57 3.34 -28.78
CA GLY A 455 -14.35 2.45 -29.92
C GLY A 455 -13.94 3.22 -31.17
N ASP A 456 -14.62 4.33 -31.47
CA ASP A 456 -14.25 5.20 -32.60
C ASP A 456 -12.86 5.80 -32.39
N ALA A 457 -12.57 6.30 -31.18
CA ALA A 457 -11.30 6.93 -30.85
C ALA A 457 -10.11 5.99 -31.11
N ILE A 458 -10.20 4.71 -30.72
CA ILE A 458 -9.13 3.73 -30.97
C ILE A 458 -9.18 3.14 -32.38
N ASN A 459 -10.35 2.98 -32.99
CA ASN A 459 -10.46 2.39 -34.32
C ASN A 459 -9.92 3.33 -35.39
N LEU A 460 -10.37 4.58 -35.35
CA LEU A 460 -10.01 5.62 -36.30
C LEU A 460 -8.62 6.20 -35.98
N GLY A 461 -8.26 6.35 -34.71
CA GLY A 461 -6.96 6.89 -34.29
C GLY A 461 -5.73 6.12 -34.80
N ARG A 462 -5.86 4.81 -35.06
CA ARG A 462 -4.77 3.99 -35.64
C ARG A 462 -4.44 4.33 -37.09
N SER A 463 -5.37 4.98 -37.80
CA SER A 463 -5.23 5.36 -39.22
C SER A 463 -5.46 6.85 -39.48
N ASP A 464 -5.78 7.63 -38.45
CA ASP A 464 -5.95 9.06 -38.56
C ASP A 464 -4.65 9.72 -39.04
N ALA A 465 -4.72 10.43 -40.17
CA ALA A 465 -3.54 10.99 -40.82
C ALA A 465 -2.80 12.00 -39.92
N THR A 466 -3.52 12.78 -39.11
CA THR A 466 -2.93 13.79 -38.23
C THR A 466 -2.18 13.12 -37.10
N VAL A 467 -2.83 12.15 -36.43
CA VAL A 467 -2.25 11.42 -35.32
C VAL A 467 -1.06 10.57 -35.78
N GLN A 468 -1.17 9.85 -36.90
CA GLN A 468 -0.09 9.00 -37.40
C GLN A 468 1.10 9.81 -37.96
N ALA A 469 0.85 10.98 -38.56
CA ALA A 469 1.92 11.89 -38.96
C ALA A 469 2.71 12.38 -37.74
N GLU A 470 2.02 12.80 -36.68
CA GLU A 470 2.67 13.25 -35.45
C GLU A 470 3.39 12.11 -34.72
N ARG A 471 2.81 10.91 -34.69
CA ARG A 471 3.45 9.69 -34.16
C ARG A 471 4.75 9.38 -34.89
N THR A 472 4.75 9.49 -36.22
CA THR A 472 5.95 9.26 -37.04
C THR A 472 7.00 10.34 -36.83
N ARG A 473 6.57 11.62 -36.80
CA ARG A 473 7.46 12.78 -36.58
C ARG A 473 8.17 12.70 -35.22
N THR A 474 7.44 12.31 -34.17
CA THR A 474 7.98 12.20 -32.81
C THR A 474 8.68 10.87 -32.54
N GLY A 475 8.47 9.86 -33.37
CA GLY A 475 8.99 8.52 -33.15
C GLY A 475 8.24 7.71 -32.10
N ALA A 476 7.01 8.10 -31.74
CA ALA A 476 6.27 7.49 -30.64
C ALA A 476 5.89 6.01 -30.94
N ASP A 477 6.40 5.09 -30.14
CA ASP A 477 6.04 3.67 -30.16
C ASP A 477 4.55 3.44 -29.88
N ALA A 478 3.94 4.29 -29.04
CA ALA A 478 2.56 4.17 -28.60
C ALA A 478 1.80 5.50 -28.69
N ILE A 479 0.48 5.40 -28.83
CA ILE A 479 -0.45 6.53 -28.76
C ILE A 479 -1.35 6.37 -27.54
N TYR A 480 -1.58 7.45 -26.82
CA TYR A 480 -2.57 7.47 -25.76
C TYR A 480 -3.48 8.68 -25.87
N THR A 481 -4.79 8.44 -25.91
CA THR A 481 -5.78 9.49 -26.17
C THR A 481 -6.58 9.83 -24.91
N ILE A 482 -6.75 11.12 -24.67
CA ILE A 482 -7.56 11.68 -23.58
C ILE A 482 -8.71 12.45 -24.22
N THR A 483 -9.93 12.05 -23.94
CA THR A 483 -11.03 12.42 -24.82
C THR A 483 -12.37 12.63 -24.12
N ASP A 484 -13.33 13.20 -24.85
CA ASP A 484 -14.73 13.41 -24.48
C ASP A 484 -15.67 12.29 -24.96
N HIS A 485 -15.16 11.31 -25.71
CA HIS A 485 -15.94 10.18 -26.21
C HIS A 485 -16.61 9.36 -25.10
N SER A 486 -17.80 8.82 -25.37
CA SER A 486 -18.56 8.01 -24.42
C SER A 486 -17.88 6.68 -24.08
N GLY A 487 -17.93 6.31 -22.80
CA GLY A 487 -17.21 5.19 -22.22
C GLY A 487 -16.21 5.64 -21.15
N CYS A 488 -15.44 4.70 -20.59
CA CYS A 488 -14.49 5.02 -19.52
C CYS A 488 -13.03 4.92 -19.95
N GLY A 489 -12.61 3.72 -20.35
CA GLY A 489 -11.31 3.44 -20.94
C GLY A 489 -11.46 2.33 -21.96
N LEU A 490 -10.60 2.36 -22.99
CA LEU A 490 -10.55 1.31 -24.00
C LEU A 490 -9.17 1.27 -24.67
N ALA A 491 -8.64 0.07 -24.82
CA ALA A 491 -7.39 -0.21 -25.50
C ALA A 491 -7.41 -1.60 -26.15
N TYR A 492 -6.57 -1.77 -27.16
CA TYR A 492 -6.35 -3.08 -27.76
C TYR A 492 -5.51 -3.99 -26.86
N VAL A 493 -5.95 -5.23 -26.69
CA VAL A 493 -5.19 -6.28 -25.99
C VAL A 493 -4.17 -6.89 -26.94
N ASN A 494 -2.90 -6.49 -26.82
CA ASN A 494 -1.82 -6.97 -27.69
C ASN A 494 -1.08 -8.15 -27.07
N SER A 495 -1.74 -9.31 -27.00
CA SER A 495 -1.10 -10.56 -26.54
C SER A 495 0.14 -10.91 -27.36
N THR A 496 0.17 -10.52 -28.63
CA THR A 496 1.38 -10.40 -29.45
C THR A 496 1.58 -8.92 -29.78
N PRO A 497 2.80 -8.36 -29.62
CA PRO A 497 3.06 -6.96 -29.91
C PRO A 497 2.62 -6.56 -31.33
N SER A 498 1.78 -5.53 -31.43
CA SER A 498 1.29 -4.99 -32.71
C SER A 498 1.45 -3.47 -32.74
N LYS A 499 2.32 -2.98 -33.63
CA LYS A 499 2.53 -1.54 -33.85
C LYS A 499 1.25 -0.81 -34.24
N TYR A 500 0.42 -1.45 -35.07
CA TYR A 500 -0.83 -0.88 -35.55
C TYR A 500 -1.85 -0.71 -34.41
N ASN A 501 -1.90 -1.68 -33.48
CA ASN A 501 -2.84 -1.67 -32.36
C ASN A 501 -2.27 -1.04 -31.07
N MET A 502 -1.13 -0.34 -31.14
CA MET A 502 -0.51 0.29 -29.97
C MET A 502 -1.15 1.66 -29.67
N ILE A 503 -2.43 1.61 -29.31
CA ILE A 503 -3.23 2.76 -28.93
C ILE A 503 -4.12 2.43 -27.72
N GLY A 504 -4.17 3.35 -26.77
CA GLY A 504 -5.10 3.34 -25.65
C GLY A 504 -5.87 4.65 -25.55
N SER A 505 -7.02 4.63 -24.87
CA SER A 505 -7.85 5.81 -24.71
C SER A 505 -8.58 5.81 -23.38
N HIS A 506 -8.83 6.99 -22.83
CA HIS A 506 -9.82 7.14 -21.76
C HIS A 506 -10.58 8.44 -21.87
N ASN A 507 -11.79 8.44 -21.32
CA ASN A 507 -12.55 9.66 -21.12
C ASN A 507 -11.95 10.46 -19.95
N TYR A 508 -11.80 11.78 -20.10
CA TYR A 508 -11.21 12.64 -19.07
C TYR A 508 -11.93 12.57 -17.71
N GLY A 509 -13.20 12.18 -17.68
CA GLY A 509 -14.02 12.00 -16.49
C GLY A 509 -13.78 10.70 -15.71
N CYS A 510 -13.00 9.75 -16.25
CA CYS A 510 -12.85 8.41 -15.66
C CYS A 510 -11.73 8.22 -14.64
N GLY A 511 -11.03 9.30 -14.30
CA GLY A 511 -9.93 9.27 -13.36
C GLY A 511 -8.60 8.94 -14.04
N ILE A 512 -7.53 9.51 -13.49
CA ILE A 512 -6.18 9.48 -14.05
C ILE A 512 -5.50 8.10 -13.98
N THR A 513 -6.04 7.17 -13.18
CA THR A 513 -5.53 5.80 -13.08
C THR A 513 -5.99 4.90 -14.23
N ALA A 514 -6.84 5.39 -15.14
CA ALA A 514 -7.23 4.63 -16.34
C ALA A 514 -6.01 4.35 -17.24
N MET A 515 -5.07 5.28 -17.37
CA MET A 515 -3.91 5.13 -18.27
C MET A 515 -3.07 3.88 -18.02
N ARG A 516 -2.75 3.55 -16.76
CA ARG A 516 -2.01 2.33 -16.45
C ARG A 516 -2.80 1.06 -16.77
N HIS A 517 -4.13 1.12 -16.70
CA HIS A 517 -4.99 -0.01 -17.04
C HIS A 517 -5.03 -0.25 -18.55
N GLU A 518 -5.32 0.82 -19.31
CA GLU A 518 -5.39 0.75 -20.78
C GLU A 518 -4.04 0.44 -21.42
N LEU A 519 -2.95 1.02 -20.90
CA LEU A 519 -1.60 0.64 -21.32
C LEU A 519 -1.28 -0.81 -20.92
N GLY A 520 -1.85 -1.32 -19.83
CA GLY A 520 -1.79 -2.76 -19.49
C GLY A 520 -2.38 -3.66 -20.59
N HIS A 521 -3.53 -3.30 -21.17
CA HIS A 521 -4.07 -4.00 -22.34
C HIS A 521 -3.11 -3.94 -23.53
N ASN A 522 -2.55 -2.76 -23.82
CA ASN A 522 -1.56 -2.60 -24.88
C ASN A 522 -0.28 -3.43 -24.64
N MET A 523 0.06 -3.74 -23.39
CA MET A 523 1.14 -4.66 -23.02
C MET A 523 0.73 -6.13 -23.07
N GLY A 524 -0.53 -6.44 -23.41
CA GLY A 524 -1.05 -7.79 -23.63
C GLY A 524 -1.81 -8.40 -22.46
N LEU A 525 -2.27 -7.59 -21.51
CA LEU A 525 -2.98 -8.06 -20.34
C LEU A 525 -4.50 -8.08 -20.53
N GLY A 526 -5.16 -9.08 -19.97
CA GLY A 526 -6.62 -9.12 -19.82
C GLY A 526 -7.07 -8.93 -18.37
N HIS A 527 -8.39 -8.81 -18.17
CA HIS A 527 -8.97 -8.66 -16.84
C HIS A 527 -8.99 -9.95 -16.03
N SER A 528 -9.02 -9.81 -14.69
CA SER A 528 -9.16 -10.98 -13.80
C SER A 528 -10.43 -11.79 -14.07
N PHE A 529 -11.56 -11.13 -14.31
CA PHE A 529 -12.87 -11.75 -14.50
C PHE A 529 -13.10 -12.30 -15.92
N ASP A 530 -12.29 -11.88 -16.90
CA ASP A 530 -12.34 -12.36 -18.28
C ASP A 530 -11.41 -13.57 -18.52
N ARG A 531 -10.74 -14.05 -17.46
CA ARG A 531 -9.73 -15.10 -17.58
C ARG A 531 -10.32 -16.39 -18.12
N THR A 532 -9.71 -16.88 -19.20
CA THR A 532 -10.01 -18.20 -19.77
C THR A 532 -8.84 -19.16 -19.55
N THR A 533 -7.68 -18.90 -20.15
CA THR A 533 -6.45 -19.69 -20.05
C THR A 533 -5.20 -18.79 -20.05
N GLY A 534 -4.04 -19.31 -19.64
CA GLY A 534 -2.78 -18.55 -19.60
C GLY A 534 -2.59 -17.68 -18.35
N TYR A 535 -1.49 -16.92 -18.34
CA TYR A 535 -1.01 -16.18 -17.17
C TYR A 535 -1.19 -14.66 -17.25
N ASN A 536 -1.47 -14.09 -18.43
CA ASN A 536 -1.45 -12.66 -18.72
C ASN A 536 -2.71 -11.91 -18.23
N TRP A 537 -3.10 -12.12 -16.98
CA TRP A 537 -4.34 -11.62 -16.40
C TRP A 537 -4.12 -10.82 -15.12
N GLY A 538 -5.00 -9.87 -14.87
CA GLY A 538 -5.08 -9.20 -13.58
C GLY A 538 -5.46 -10.15 -12.44
N PHE A 539 -5.05 -9.79 -11.23
CA PHE A 539 -5.44 -10.45 -10.00
C PHE A 539 -6.45 -9.59 -9.24
N GLY A 540 -7.65 -10.14 -9.01
CA GLY A 540 -8.71 -9.52 -8.21
C GLY A 540 -8.73 -10.12 -6.80
N HIS A 541 -8.84 -9.27 -5.77
CA HIS A 541 -8.88 -9.74 -4.38
C HIS A 541 -9.62 -8.75 -3.46
N PRO A 542 -10.40 -9.21 -2.46
CA PRO A 542 -11.21 -8.33 -1.60
C PRO A 542 -10.41 -7.33 -0.76
N LEU A 543 -9.13 -7.61 -0.52
CA LEU A 543 -8.20 -6.73 0.20
C LEU A 543 -7.37 -5.82 -0.73
N GLY A 544 -7.78 -5.71 -1.98
CA GLY A 544 -7.19 -4.84 -2.98
C GLY A 544 -6.77 -5.60 -4.23
N SER A 545 -7.28 -5.15 -5.36
CA SER A 545 -7.01 -5.73 -6.67
C SER A 545 -5.91 -4.98 -7.43
N THR A 546 -5.13 -5.75 -8.20
CA THR A 546 -4.12 -5.23 -9.14
C THR A 546 -4.75 -4.39 -10.26
N ILE A 547 -3.91 -3.72 -11.06
CA ILE A 547 -4.31 -2.80 -12.13
C ILE A 547 -5.36 -3.41 -13.07
N MET A 548 -5.14 -4.63 -13.54
CA MET A 548 -6.06 -5.32 -14.46
C MET A 548 -7.16 -6.11 -13.72
N GLY A 549 -7.17 -6.13 -12.39
CA GLY A 549 -8.14 -6.88 -11.57
C GLY A 549 -9.15 -6.02 -10.82
N GLY A 550 -9.17 -4.71 -11.07
CA GLY A 550 -10.01 -3.73 -10.36
C GLY A 550 -9.33 -2.38 -10.11
N ASN A 551 -8.02 -2.29 -10.37
CA ASN A 551 -7.26 -1.03 -10.39
C ASN A 551 -7.19 -0.26 -9.05
N GLN A 552 -7.28 -0.98 -7.94
CA GLN A 552 -7.26 -0.40 -6.58
C GLN A 552 -5.83 -0.21 -6.06
N ILE A 553 -4.94 -1.17 -6.35
CA ILE A 553 -3.53 -1.12 -6.00
C ILE A 553 -2.72 -0.82 -7.27
N GLY A 554 -1.78 0.13 -7.18
CA GLY A 554 -0.86 0.49 -8.26
C GLY A 554 0.23 -0.54 -8.53
N LEU A 555 -0.16 -1.81 -8.69
CA LEU A 555 0.70 -2.96 -8.96
C LEU A 555 0.07 -3.84 -10.04
N TYR A 556 0.88 -4.36 -10.95
CA TYR A 556 0.52 -5.45 -11.86
C TYR A 556 0.64 -6.80 -11.15
N SER A 557 -0.09 -7.80 -11.65
CA SER A 557 -0.11 -9.12 -11.04
C SER A 557 1.21 -9.87 -11.24
N SER A 558 1.66 -10.54 -10.17
CA SER A 558 2.82 -11.42 -10.18
C SER A 558 2.82 -12.32 -8.94
N PRO A 559 3.23 -13.60 -9.04
CA PRO A 559 3.37 -14.49 -7.89
C PRO A 559 4.46 -14.07 -6.89
N ASP A 560 5.35 -13.15 -7.29
CA ASP A 560 6.47 -12.68 -6.48
C ASP A 560 6.27 -11.27 -5.90
N ILE A 561 5.10 -10.66 -6.14
CA ILE A 561 4.70 -9.37 -5.57
C ILE A 561 3.66 -9.60 -4.48
N TYR A 562 3.79 -8.87 -3.38
CA TYR A 562 2.90 -8.97 -2.23
C TYR A 562 2.26 -7.62 -1.90
N SER A 563 1.02 -7.61 -1.44
CA SER A 563 0.34 -6.39 -1.06
C SER A 563 1.07 -5.73 0.13
N PRO A 564 1.41 -4.43 0.05
CA PRO A 564 2.18 -3.77 1.11
C PRO A 564 1.51 -3.82 2.48
N GLU A 565 0.18 -3.64 2.51
CA GLU A 565 -0.61 -3.63 3.75
C GLU A 565 -0.80 -5.04 4.34
N TYR A 566 -1.23 -6.01 3.53
CA TYR A 566 -1.70 -7.31 4.04
C TYR A 566 -0.75 -8.49 3.79
N GLY A 567 0.24 -8.37 2.89
CA GLY A 567 1.11 -9.50 2.53
C GLY A 567 0.41 -10.57 1.67
N VAL A 568 -0.70 -10.23 1.03
CA VAL A 568 -1.40 -11.09 0.05
C VAL A 568 -0.54 -11.18 -1.20
N ARG A 569 -0.26 -12.39 -1.67
CA ARG A 569 0.41 -12.60 -2.96
C ARG A 569 -0.49 -12.07 -4.07
N LEU A 570 0.01 -11.14 -4.88
CA LEU A 570 -0.76 -10.44 -5.93
C LEU A 570 -0.70 -11.18 -7.27
N GLY A 571 -0.72 -12.51 -7.23
CA GLY A 571 -0.65 -13.34 -8.41
C GLY A 571 -0.47 -14.82 -8.10
N GLU A 572 -0.48 -15.62 -9.16
CA GLU A 572 -0.29 -17.06 -9.10
C GLU A 572 0.45 -17.51 -10.36
N THR A 573 1.47 -18.35 -10.18
CA THR A 573 2.28 -18.89 -11.28
C THR A 573 1.37 -19.51 -12.34
N ASP A 574 1.63 -19.19 -13.61
CA ASP A 574 0.90 -19.66 -14.79
C ASP A 574 -0.60 -19.30 -14.84
N LYS A 575 -1.11 -18.45 -13.94
CA LYS A 575 -2.52 -17.98 -13.94
C LYS A 575 -2.68 -16.46 -13.88
N PHE A 576 -1.95 -15.80 -13.00
CA PHE A 576 -2.02 -14.35 -12.76
C PHE A 576 -0.61 -13.78 -12.61
N ASP A 577 0.05 -13.57 -13.74
CA ASP A 577 1.40 -13.03 -13.86
C ASP A 577 1.49 -12.05 -15.03
N GLY A 578 0.74 -10.94 -14.91
CA GLY A 578 0.78 -9.88 -15.90
C GLY A 578 2.16 -9.24 -16.03
N LEU A 579 2.93 -9.20 -14.94
CA LEU A 579 4.31 -8.71 -14.96
C LEU A 579 5.18 -9.48 -15.96
N ARG A 580 5.12 -10.81 -15.95
CA ARG A 580 5.82 -11.64 -16.93
C ARG A 580 5.48 -11.23 -18.35
N LYS A 581 4.19 -11.03 -18.66
CA LYS A 581 3.76 -10.68 -20.01
C LYS A 581 4.24 -9.29 -20.44
N ILE A 582 4.19 -8.31 -19.54
CA ILE A 582 4.77 -6.98 -19.79
C ILE A 582 6.25 -7.11 -20.16
N ASN A 583 7.01 -7.89 -19.40
CA ASN A 583 8.45 -8.05 -19.59
C ASN A 583 8.82 -8.79 -20.88
N GLU A 584 7.98 -9.72 -21.34
CA GLU A 584 8.16 -10.42 -22.62
C GLU A 584 7.90 -9.50 -23.83
N ASN A 585 6.95 -8.57 -23.69
CA ASN A 585 6.50 -7.73 -24.81
C ASN A 585 7.29 -6.41 -24.95
N VAL A 586 7.78 -5.85 -23.84
CA VAL A 586 8.29 -4.47 -23.79
C VAL A 586 9.40 -4.18 -24.79
N GLU A 587 10.37 -5.08 -24.96
CA GLU A 587 11.51 -4.85 -25.85
C GLU A 587 11.09 -4.75 -27.33
N ALA A 588 10.09 -5.54 -27.74
CA ALA A 588 9.55 -5.47 -29.10
C ALA A 588 8.77 -4.18 -29.31
N ILE A 589 8.01 -3.75 -28.29
CA ILE A 589 7.19 -2.53 -28.34
C ILE A 589 8.06 -1.27 -28.40
N SER A 590 9.14 -1.20 -27.62
CA SER A 590 10.08 -0.06 -27.60
C SER A 590 10.90 0.13 -28.89
N LYS A 591 10.62 -0.66 -29.92
CA LYS A 591 11.32 -0.64 -31.22
C LYS A 591 10.34 -0.48 -32.38
N PHE A 592 9.10 -0.08 -32.12
CA PHE A 592 8.09 0.08 -33.16
C PHE A 592 8.37 1.28 -34.05
N LEU A 593 8.87 2.37 -33.48
CA LEU A 593 9.26 3.56 -34.22
C LEU A 593 10.59 4.12 -33.75
N VAL A 594 11.20 4.89 -34.63
CA VAL A 594 12.36 5.72 -34.34
C VAL A 594 12.01 7.11 -34.87
N ALA A 595 12.31 8.17 -34.11
CA ALA A 595 12.04 9.53 -34.54
C ALA A 595 12.73 9.82 -35.87
N VAL A 596 11.97 10.39 -36.82
CA VAL A 596 12.54 10.94 -38.04
C VAL A 596 13.06 12.32 -37.70
N ASN A 597 14.39 12.49 -37.64
CA ASN A 597 14.99 13.81 -37.44
C ASN A 597 14.45 14.76 -38.53
N PRO A 598 13.93 15.95 -38.18
CA PRO A 598 13.68 16.98 -39.17
C PRO A 598 14.98 17.45 -39.85
#